data_AF-A0A7L3QSH6-F1
#
_entry.id   AF-A0A7L3QSH6-F1
#
_cell.length_a   1.000
_cell.length_b   1.000
_cell.length_c   1.000
_cell.angle_alpha   90.00
_cell.angle_beta   90.00
_cell.angle_gamma   90.00
#
_symmetry.space_group_name_H-M   'P 1'
#
loop_
_entity.id
_entity.type
_entity.pdbx_description
1 polymer ?
#
loop_
_entity_poly.entity_id
_entity_poly.type
_entity_poly.pdbx_seq_one_letter_code
_entity_poly.pdbx_strand_id
1 'polypeptide(L)'
;GPREEIIYIPCIYRNTGKKIPDFLATVDVDPKSPTYSQVIHRLPMPNVGDELHHSGWNICSSCHGDPGKSRDFLILPALISSRIYVVDVRSRPREPRLHKVVEAEELSLKAGAAFPHTSHCLGSGEILISCLGDPQGNGKGTFVLLDAETFEVKGNWEKGEKNPNFGYDFWYQPQHNVLISTEWGTPKILAGGFDPRDVQKGHYGRHLNVWDWRQQRLLQQLDLGVGSIPLEIRFLHRPSAAQGFVGCALSSCIYSFHKNQEGKWEAEKVIEVPSKKVQGWLLPEMPGLITDILISLDDRFLYFSNWLHGDVRQYDISDPKHPKLVGQVFLGGSLSQGGAVTVLEDPELPQPPPCTVQ
;
A
#
# COMPACT_ATOMS: atom_id res chain seq x y z
N GLY A 1 2.02 -19.21 13.48
CA GLY A 1 2.86 -20.14 12.70
C GLY A 1 4.28 -20.08 13.23
N PRO A 2 5.24 -20.78 12.60
CA PRO A 2 6.66 -20.53 12.86
C PRO A 2 7.01 -19.09 12.52
N ARG A 3 8.11 -18.59 13.10
CA ARG A 3 8.67 -17.28 12.76
C ARG A 3 9.24 -17.32 11.34
N GLU A 4 9.16 -16.20 10.64
CA GLU A 4 9.78 -16.01 9.34
C GLU A 4 11.31 -16.14 9.39
N GLU A 5 11.89 -16.80 8.41
CA GLU A 5 13.35 -16.96 8.26
C GLU A 5 13.90 -16.14 7.09
N ILE A 6 13.03 -15.70 6.17
CA ILE A 6 13.39 -14.86 5.02
C ILE A 6 12.32 -13.79 4.75
N ILE A 7 12.75 -12.68 4.14
CA ILE A 7 11.88 -11.61 3.64
C ILE A 7 12.21 -11.33 2.17
N TYR A 8 11.18 -11.10 1.37
CA TYR A 8 11.33 -10.62 -0.01
C TYR A 8 11.07 -9.12 -0.08
N ILE A 9 11.97 -8.38 -0.72
CA ILE A 9 11.90 -6.91 -0.77
C ILE A 9 12.05 -6.44 -2.22
N PRO A 10 11.01 -5.80 -2.80
CA PRO A 10 11.14 -5.09 -4.07
C PRO A 10 12.17 -3.96 -3.95
N CYS A 11 13.11 -3.90 -4.88
CA CYS A 11 14.17 -2.89 -4.89
C CYS A 11 14.17 -2.15 -6.24
N ILE A 12 14.06 -0.83 -6.17
CA ILE A 12 13.78 0.04 -7.31
C ILE A 12 15.03 0.83 -7.72
N TYR A 13 15.32 0.88 -9.02
CA TYR A 13 16.34 1.75 -9.62
C TYR A 13 15.77 2.89 -10.44
N ARG A 14 14.47 2.87 -10.76
CA ARG A 14 13.82 4.01 -11.44
C ARG A 14 14.10 5.31 -10.68
N ASN A 15 14.38 6.39 -11.42
CA ASN A 15 14.74 7.71 -10.91
C ASN A 15 16.06 7.82 -10.11
N THR A 16 16.88 6.76 -10.07
CA THR A 16 18.23 6.83 -9.45
C THR A 16 19.33 7.25 -10.44
N GLY A 17 18.98 7.44 -11.72
CA GLY A 17 19.93 7.68 -12.82
C GLY A 17 20.61 6.41 -13.36
N LYS A 18 20.45 5.26 -12.71
CA LYS A 18 20.96 3.96 -13.18
C LYS A 18 20.00 3.33 -14.19
N LYS A 19 20.53 2.88 -15.34
CA LYS A 19 19.76 2.22 -16.41
C LYS A 19 19.80 0.69 -16.27
N ILE A 20 19.43 0.18 -15.11
CA ILE A 20 19.39 -1.25 -14.79
C ILE A 20 18.01 -1.62 -14.26
N PRO A 21 17.59 -2.89 -14.41
CA PRO A 21 16.26 -3.31 -13.98
C PRO A 21 16.13 -3.28 -12.46
N ASP A 22 14.91 -3.06 -11.99
CA ASP A 22 14.52 -3.33 -10.61
C ASP A 22 14.74 -4.82 -10.28
N PHE A 23 14.78 -5.18 -9.00
CA PHE A 23 15.01 -6.56 -8.60
C PHE A 23 14.29 -6.91 -7.30
N LEU A 24 14.06 -8.20 -7.08
CA LEU A 24 13.57 -8.74 -5.81
C LEU A 24 14.76 -9.19 -4.97
N ALA A 25 14.97 -8.59 -3.81
CA ALA A 25 15.94 -9.07 -2.82
C ALA A 25 15.32 -10.19 -1.99
N THR A 26 16.11 -11.23 -1.69
CA THR A 26 15.81 -12.17 -0.60
C THR A 26 16.77 -11.87 0.54
N VAL A 27 16.23 -11.52 1.71
CA VAL A 27 16.98 -11.21 2.92
C VAL A 27 16.78 -12.33 3.93
N ASP A 28 17.87 -12.78 4.51
CA ASP A 28 17.84 -13.75 5.59
C ASP A 28 17.61 -13.07 6.93
N VAL A 29 16.55 -13.48 7.63
CA VAL A 29 16.13 -12.87 8.89
C VAL A 29 16.08 -13.86 10.04
N ASP A 30 16.55 -15.10 9.86
CA ASP A 30 16.78 -16.04 10.96
C ASP A 30 17.99 -15.61 11.80
N PRO A 31 17.82 -15.22 13.09
CA PRO A 31 18.93 -14.82 13.95
C PRO A 31 19.98 -15.93 14.20
N LYS A 32 19.66 -17.19 13.89
CA LYS A 32 20.58 -18.32 14.04
C LYS A 32 21.40 -18.60 12.77
N SER A 33 21.04 -17.98 11.65
CA SER A 33 21.70 -18.21 10.37
C SER A 33 23.04 -17.47 10.29
N PRO A 34 24.09 -18.07 9.67
CA PRO A 34 25.36 -17.38 9.43
C PRO A 34 25.23 -16.19 8.47
N THR A 35 24.13 -16.09 7.73
CA THR A 35 23.82 -14.97 6.82
C THR A 35 22.73 -14.04 7.36
N TYR A 36 22.45 -14.06 8.67
CA TYR A 36 21.48 -13.16 9.30
C TYR A 36 21.71 -11.69 8.91
N SER A 37 20.64 -10.99 8.56
CA SER A 37 20.64 -9.59 8.12
C SER A 37 21.40 -9.33 6.81
N GLN A 38 21.55 -10.36 5.95
CA GLN A 38 22.20 -10.23 4.64
C GLN A 38 21.23 -10.46 3.49
N VAL A 39 21.47 -9.75 2.38
CA VAL A 39 20.84 -10.06 1.09
C VAL A 39 21.50 -11.32 0.54
N ILE A 40 20.80 -12.45 0.62
CA ILE A 40 21.31 -13.77 0.18
C ILE A 40 21.04 -14.05 -1.29
N HIS A 41 20.08 -13.34 -1.91
CA HIS A 41 19.78 -13.47 -3.33
C HIS A 41 19.21 -12.17 -3.91
N ARG A 42 19.47 -11.93 -5.19
CA ARG A 42 18.88 -10.84 -5.98
C ARG A 42 18.37 -11.41 -7.30
N LEU A 43 17.07 -11.32 -7.52
CA LEU A 43 16.42 -11.69 -8.78
C LEU A 43 16.14 -10.41 -9.59
N PRO A 44 16.98 -10.04 -10.58
CA PRO A 44 16.70 -8.90 -11.45
C PRO A 44 15.48 -9.17 -12.34
N MET A 45 14.64 -8.16 -12.49
CA MET A 45 13.56 -8.18 -13.46
C MET A 45 14.12 -8.06 -14.89
N PRO A 46 13.40 -8.54 -15.92
CA PRO A 46 13.90 -8.50 -17.28
C PRO A 46 13.90 -7.11 -17.91
N ASN A 47 13.16 -6.14 -17.36
CA ASN A 47 12.97 -4.82 -17.96
C ASN A 47 13.42 -3.67 -17.05
N VAL A 48 13.78 -2.54 -17.66
CA VAL A 48 14.14 -1.30 -16.98
C VAL A 48 12.93 -0.37 -16.92
N GLY A 49 12.81 0.41 -15.84
CA GLY A 49 11.79 1.45 -15.71
C GLY A 49 10.41 0.94 -15.28
N ASP A 50 10.37 -0.26 -14.67
CA ASP A 50 9.16 -0.89 -14.17
C ASP A 50 8.55 -0.15 -12.98
N GLU A 51 9.39 0.20 -12.00
CA GLU A 51 8.97 0.63 -10.67
C GLU A 51 8.18 -0.47 -9.95
N LEU A 52 8.88 -1.54 -9.56
CA LEU A 52 8.32 -2.48 -8.58
C LEU A 52 7.86 -1.70 -7.35
N HIS A 53 6.68 -1.99 -6.82
CA HIS A 53 6.11 -1.17 -5.75
C HIS A 53 5.57 -2.05 -4.62
N HIS A 54 4.40 -2.65 -4.84
CA HIS A 54 3.75 -3.55 -3.90
C HIS A 54 4.02 -5.02 -4.26
N SER A 55 3.74 -5.90 -3.30
CA SER A 55 3.77 -7.34 -3.52
C SER A 55 2.62 -8.02 -2.79
N GLY A 56 2.14 -9.12 -3.36
CA GLY A 56 1.11 -9.95 -2.78
C GLY A 56 1.34 -11.41 -3.10
N TRP A 57 0.62 -12.29 -2.41
CA TRP A 57 0.70 -13.73 -2.62
C TRP A 57 -0.40 -14.21 -3.56
N ASN A 58 -0.12 -15.21 -4.40
CA ASN A 58 -1.14 -15.85 -5.24
C ASN A 58 -2.24 -16.51 -4.40
N ILE A 59 -1.88 -17.01 -3.22
CA ILE A 59 -2.76 -17.65 -2.23
C ILE A 59 -2.46 -17.08 -0.85
N CYS A 60 -3.46 -16.98 0.01
CA CYS A 60 -3.36 -16.38 1.34
C CYS A 60 -4.42 -16.97 2.29
N SER A 61 -4.57 -16.41 3.49
CA SER A 61 -5.49 -16.93 4.52
C SER A 61 -6.96 -16.97 4.05
N SER A 62 -7.32 -16.21 3.01
CA SER A 62 -8.65 -16.27 2.39
C SER A 62 -8.97 -17.63 1.75
N CYS A 63 -7.96 -18.49 1.56
CA CYS A 63 -8.10 -19.88 1.10
C CYS A 63 -8.00 -20.91 2.24
N HIS A 64 -8.14 -20.48 3.50
CA HIS A 64 -8.02 -21.36 4.66
C HIS A 64 -8.96 -22.58 4.57
N GLY A 65 -8.42 -23.78 4.80
CA GLY A 65 -9.16 -25.04 4.74
C GLY A 65 -9.07 -25.79 3.41
N ASP A 66 -8.44 -25.20 2.39
CA ASP A 66 -8.17 -25.87 1.11
C ASP A 66 -6.74 -26.46 1.09
N PRO A 67 -6.57 -27.79 1.26
CA PRO A 67 -5.25 -28.42 1.32
C PRO A 67 -4.51 -28.42 -0.02
N GLY A 68 -5.19 -28.12 -1.14
CA GLY A 68 -4.58 -28.06 -2.46
C GLY A 68 -3.88 -26.74 -2.75
N LYS A 69 -4.06 -25.72 -1.91
CA LYS A 69 -3.58 -24.35 -2.16
C LYS A 69 -2.41 -23.99 -1.26
N SER A 70 -1.31 -23.53 -1.85
CA SER A 70 -0.11 -23.08 -1.14
C SER A 70 0.42 -21.75 -1.67
N ARG A 71 1.16 -21.03 -0.80
CA ARG A 71 1.79 -19.75 -1.11
C ARG A 71 3.04 -19.96 -1.94
N ASP A 72 2.84 -20.22 -3.23
CA ASP A 72 3.89 -20.68 -4.12
C ASP A 72 4.50 -19.55 -4.96
N PHE A 73 3.71 -18.51 -5.21
CA PHE A 73 4.09 -17.42 -6.08
C PHE A 73 3.89 -16.06 -5.42
N LEU A 74 4.89 -15.20 -5.61
CA LEU A 74 4.82 -13.79 -5.29
C LEU A 74 4.40 -13.02 -6.55
N ILE A 75 3.40 -12.15 -6.39
CA ILE A 75 2.84 -11.29 -7.42
C ILE A 75 3.42 -9.89 -7.20
N LEU A 76 4.10 -9.38 -8.22
CA LEU A 76 4.82 -8.12 -8.18
C LEU A 76 4.31 -7.18 -9.28
N PRO A 77 3.28 -6.38 -8.99
CA PRO A 77 2.89 -5.27 -9.85
C PRO A 77 4.03 -4.26 -10.02
N ALA A 78 4.29 -3.90 -11.28
CA ALA A 78 5.21 -2.84 -11.66
C ALA A 78 4.39 -1.59 -12.00
N LEU A 79 4.47 -0.59 -11.13
CA LEU A 79 3.56 0.55 -11.12
C LEU A 79 3.62 1.35 -12.42
N ILE A 80 4.80 1.59 -12.98
CA ILE A 80 4.95 2.51 -14.12
C ILE A 80 4.86 1.79 -15.44
N SER A 81 5.47 0.62 -15.57
CA SER A 81 5.40 -0.15 -16.82
C SER A 81 4.07 -0.84 -17.03
N SER A 82 3.26 -0.98 -15.97
CA SER A 82 2.02 -1.76 -15.96
C SER A 82 2.19 -3.26 -16.18
N ARG A 83 3.42 -3.79 -16.03
CA ARG A 83 3.65 -5.24 -16.00
C ARG A 83 3.29 -5.81 -14.63
N ILE A 84 3.07 -7.12 -14.60
CA ILE A 84 3.00 -7.88 -13.35
C ILE A 84 3.96 -9.04 -13.47
N TYR A 85 4.91 -9.14 -12.54
CA TYR A 85 5.84 -10.25 -12.46
C TYR A 85 5.33 -11.30 -11.50
N VAL A 86 5.34 -12.56 -11.93
CA VAL A 86 5.01 -13.72 -11.11
C VAL A 86 6.31 -14.44 -10.80
N VAL A 87 6.65 -14.56 -9.53
CA VAL A 87 7.91 -15.13 -9.05
C VAL A 87 7.62 -16.42 -8.29
N ASP A 88 8.19 -17.53 -8.73
CA ASP A 88 8.18 -18.81 -8.00
C ASP A 88 9.11 -18.72 -6.80
N VAL A 89 8.52 -18.89 -5.62
CA VAL A 89 9.22 -18.95 -4.34
C VAL A 89 9.07 -20.32 -3.66
N ARG A 90 8.31 -21.25 -4.25
CA ARG A 90 8.16 -22.62 -3.73
C ARG A 90 9.38 -23.47 -4.04
N SER A 91 9.83 -23.45 -5.29
CA SER A 91 10.89 -24.38 -5.74
C SER A 91 12.22 -24.09 -5.03
N ARG A 92 12.52 -22.81 -4.82
CA ARG A 92 13.71 -22.32 -4.11
C ARG A 92 13.39 -21.02 -3.34
N PRO A 93 12.91 -21.08 -2.10
CA PRO A 93 12.57 -19.88 -1.34
C PRO A 93 13.75 -18.92 -1.13
N ARG A 94 14.96 -19.46 -0.94
CA ARG A 94 16.17 -18.63 -0.74
C ARG A 94 16.81 -18.14 -2.05
N GLU A 95 16.32 -18.60 -3.20
CA GLU A 95 16.80 -18.24 -4.54
C GLU A 95 15.61 -18.20 -5.54
N PRO A 96 14.63 -17.29 -5.36
CA PRO A 96 13.42 -17.25 -6.17
C PRO A 96 13.69 -17.09 -7.66
N ARG A 97 12.74 -17.51 -8.50
CA ARG A 97 12.88 -17.45 -9.95
C ARG A 97 11.67 -16.80 -10.60
N LEU A 98 11.93 -16.02 -11.64
CA LEU A 98 10.85 -15.50 -12.47
C LEU A 98 10.10 -16.68 -13.11
N HIS A 99 8.79 -16.72 -12.92
CA HIS A 99 7.91 -17.74 -13.47
C HIS A 99 7.19 -17.24 -14.73
N LYS A 100 6.59 -16.05 -14.64
CA LYS A 100 5.81 -15.46 -15.73
C LYS A 100 5.83 -13.93 -15.67
N VAL A 101 5.66 -13.30 -16.83
CA VAL A 101 5.39 -11.88 -16.96
C VAL A 101 4.00 -11.73 -17.56
N VAL A 102 3.15 -10.94 -16.93
CA VAL A 102 1.91 -10.44 -17.54
C VAL A 102 2.24 -9.06 -18.12
N GLU A 103 2.12 -8.93 -19.43
CA GLU A 103 2.49 -7.69 -20.12
C GLU A 103 1.40 -6.63 -19.98
N ALA A 104 1.80 -5.36 -20.01
CA ALA A 104 0.91 -4.21 -19.88
C ALA A 104 -0.23 -4.20 -20.93
N GLU A 105 0.06 -4.71 -22.12
CA GLU A 105 -0.92 -4.81 -23.20
C GLU A 105 -2.09 -5.74 -22.83
N GLU A 106 -1.85 -6.80 -22.04
CA GLU A 106 -2.94 -7.68 -21.60
C GLU A 106 -3.91 -6.96 -20.67
N LEU A 107 -3.42 -6.15 -19.72
CA LEU A 107 -4.25 -5.35 -18.82
C LEU A 107 -5.03 -4.29 -19.63
N SER A 108 -4.34 -3.62 -20.57
CA SER A 108 -4.95 -2.62 -21.43
C SER A 108 -6.08 -3.22 -22.28
N LEU A 109 -5.84 -4.32 -22.98
CA LEU A 109 -6.81 -4.92 -23.91
C LEU A 109 -7.99 -5.58 -23.19
N LYS A 110 -7.73 -6.29 -22.08
CA LYS A 110 -8.76 -7.10 -21.41
C LYS A 110 -9.51 -6.34 -20.31
N ALA A 111 -8.92 -5.27 -19.77
CA ALA A 111 -9.49 -4.55 -18.64
C ALA A 111 -9.50 -3.02 -18.78
N GLY A 112 -8.89 -2.47 -19.85
CA GLY A 112 -8.75 -1.02 -20.01
C GLY A 112 -8.12 -0.37 -18.78
N ALA A 113 -7.13 -1.04 -18.19
CA ALA A 113 -6.50 -0.70 -16.92
C ALA A 113 -4.98 -0.63 -17.07
N ALA A 114 -4.34 0.18 -16.24
CA ALA A 114 -2.90 0.36 -16.16
C ALA A 114 -2.49 0.77 -14.73
N PHE A 115 -1.19 0.85 -14.48
CA PHE A 115 -0.63 1.20 -13.18
C PHE A 115 -1.12 0.29 -12.04
N PRO A 116 -0.88 -1.04 -12.14
CA PRO A 116 -1.26 -1.99 -11.11
C PRO A 116 -0.44 -1.75 -9.83
N HIS A 117 -1.09 -1.86 -8.67
CA HIS A 117 -0.50 -1.49 -7.38
C HIS A 117 -0.64 -2.61 -6.36
N THR A 118 -1.71 -2.65 -5.57
CA THR A 118 -1.90 -3.66 -4.53
C THR A 118 -2.42 -4.95 -5.14
N SER A 119 -1.92 -6.10 -4.68
CA SER A 119 -2.45 -7.41 -5.06
C SER A 119 -2.86 -8.22 -3.84
N HIS A 120 -4.04 -8.83 -3.90
CA HIS A 120 -4.54 -9.74 -2.88
C HIS A 120 -5.11 -11.00 -3.51
N CYS A 121 -4.80 -12.15 -2.91
CA CYS A 121 -5.47 -13.41 -3.26
C CYS A 121 -6.95 -13.35 -2.90
N LEU A 122 -7.81 -14.08 -3.62
CA LEU A 122 -9.23 -14.26 -3.31
C LEU A 122 -9.53 -15.73 -3.02
N GLY A 123 -10.54 -15.98 -2.16
CA GLY A 123 -11.03 -17.34 -1.91
C GLY A 123 -11.58 -18.06 -3.16
N SER A 124 -11.92 -17.32 -4.22
CA SER A 124 -12.36 -17.84 -5.51
C SER A 124 -11.26 -18.54 -6.33
N GLY A 125 -9.99 -18.45 -5.92
CA GLY A 125 -8.86 -18.90 -6.75
C GLY A 125 -8.41 -17.86 -7.78
N GLU A 126 -8.68 -16.59 -7.51
CA GLU A 126 -8.27 -15.46 -8.34
C GLU A 126 -7.36 -14.54 -7.54
N ILE A 127 -6.59 -13.71 -8.22
CA ILE A 127 -5.80 -12.62 -7.64
C ILE A 127 -6.44 -11.32 -8.09
N LEU A 128 -6.84 -10.49 -7.12
CA LEU A 128 -7.38 -9.16 -7.36
C LEU A 128 -6.27 -8.14 -7.24
N ILE A 129 -6.17 -7.24 -8.22
CA ILE A 129 -5.12 -6.23 -8.29
C ILE A 129 -5.75 -4.86 -8.52
N SER A 130 -5.46 -3.88 -7.68
CA SER A 130 -5.91 -2.50 -7.91
C SER A 130 -5.06 -1.80 -8.96
N CYS A 131 -5.68 -0.90 -9.70
CA CYS A 131 -5.04 -0.08 -10.71
C CYS A 131 -5.35 1.40 -10.46
N LEU A 132 -4.36 2.28 -10.63
CA LEU A 132 -4.54 3.72 -10.42
C LEU A 132 -5.29 4.39 -11.60
N GLY A 133 -5.19 3.81 -12.81
CA GLY A 133 -5.61 4.51 -14.01
C GLY A 133 -5.85 3.67 -15.25
N ASP A 134 -6.15 4.39 -16.33
CA ASP A 134 -6.28 3.84 -17.67
C ASP A 134 -4.93 3.86 -18.44
N PRO A 135 -4.82 3.18 -19.60
CA PRO A 135 -3.59 3.18 -20.40
C PRO A 135 -3.19 4.56 -20.96
N GLN A 136 -4.06 5.57 -20.89
CA GLN A 136 -3.75 6.95 -21.28
C GLN A 136 -3.20 7.77 -20.09
N GLY A 137 -3.06 7.16 -18.92
CA GLY A 137 -2.56 7.81 -17.70
C GLY A 137 -3.58 8.72 -17.02
N ASN A 138 -4.87 8.59 -17.35
CA ASN A 138 -5.93 9.26 -16.59
C ASN A 138 -6.26 8.46 -15.33
N GLY A 139 -6.78 9.13 -14.31
CA GLY A 139 -7.28 8.48 -13.11
C GLY A 139 -8.50 7.62 -13.43
N LYS A 140 -8.48 6.38 -12.94
CA LYS A 140 -9.59 5.43 -13.04
C LYS A 140 -9.43 4.42 -11.91
N GLY A 141 -10.26 4.52 -10.88
CA GLY A 141 -10.32 3.50 -9.82
C GLY A 141 -10.91 2.22 -10.38
N THR A 142 -10.06 1.22 -10.64
CA THR A 142 -10.44 -0.05 -11.28
C THR A 142 -9.59 -1.18 -10.74
N PHE A 143 -10.03 -2.41 -10.98
CA PHE A 143 -9.29 -3.60 -10.59
C PHE A 143 -9.15 -4.57 -11.76
N VAL A 144 -8.14 -5.42 -11.70
CA VAL A 144 -7.91 -6.53 -12.62
C VAL A 144 -7.92 -7.84 -11.86
N LEU A 145 -8.53 -8.87 -12.45
CA LEU A 145 -8.47 -10.25 -11.98
C LEU A 145 -7.45 -11.04 -12.79
N LEU A 146 -6.55 -11.74 -12.08
CA LEU A 146 -5.76 -12.83 -12.64
C LEU A 146 -6.30 -14.17 -12.14
N ASP A 147 -6.22 -15.20 -12.97
CA ASP A 147 -6.33 -16.57 -12.51
C ASP A 147 -5.13 -16.93 -11.61
N ALA A 148 -5.34 -17.55 -10.44
CA ALA A 148 -4.26 -17.81 -9.50
C ALA A 148 -3.35 -19.00 -9.87
N GLU A 149 -3.73 -19.79 -10.87
CA GLU A 149 -2.95 -20.94 -11.37
C GLU A 149 -2.25 -20.61 -12.69
N THR A 150 -2.99 -20.03 -13.64
CA THR A 150 -2.44 -19.72 -14.97
C THR A 150 -1.86 -18.31 -15.06
N PHE A 151 -2.23 -17.41 -14.13
CA PHE A 151 -1.89 -15.98 -14.14
C PHE A 151 -2.36 -15.25 -15.40
N GLU A 152 -3.38 -15.77 -16.08
CA GLU A 152 -4.01 -15.08 -17.20
C GLU A 152 -4.93 -13.98 -16.69
N VAL A 153 -4.90 -12.82 -17.37
CA VAL A 153 -5.84 -11.73 -17.12
C VAL A 153 -7.25 -12.18 -17.52
N LYS A 154 -8.19 -12.09 -16.58
CA LYS A 154 -9.61 -12.44 -16.75
C LYS A 154 -10.50 -11.23 -17.08
N GLY A 155 -10.02 -10.02 -16.83
CA GLY A 155 -10.75 -8.76 -17.02
C GLY A 155 -10.92 -7.99 -15.71
N ASN A 156 -11.87 -7.05 -15.69
CA ASN A 156 -12.17 -6.26 -14.50
C ASN A 156 -12.92 -7.07 -13.43
N TRP A 157 -12.73 -6.72 -12.16
CA TRP A 157 -13.52 -7.27 -11.06
C TRP A 157 -14.87 -6.58 -10.94
N GLU A 158 -14.89 -5.25 -11.08
CA GLU A 158 -16.11 -4.47 -10.98
C GLU A 158 -17.03 -4.69 -12.20
N LYS A 159 -18.34 -4.71 -11.93
CA LYS A 159 -19.39 -4.99 -12.93
C LYS A 159 -20.37 -3.83 -13.14
N GLY A 160 -20.12 -2.69 -12.51
CA GLY A 160 -20.99 -1.50 -12.59
C GLY A 160 -20.55 -0.48 -13.64
N GLU A 161 -21.45 0.45 -13.98
CA GLU A 161 -21.14 1.56 -14.90
C GLU A 161 -20.31 2.69 -14.26
N LYS A 162 -20.27 2.74 -12.93
CA LYS A 162 -19.61 3.80 -12.16
C LYS A 162 -18.33 3.28 -11.53
N ASN A 163 -17.23 3.95 -11.86
CA ASN A 163 -15.94 3.78 -11.22
C ASN A 163 -15.56 5.05 -10.46
N PRO A 164 -14.85 4.95 -9.32
CA PRO A 164 -14.20 6.10 -8.71
C PRO A 164 -13.21 6.75 -9.66
N ASN A 165 -12.95 8.03 -9.44
CA ASN A 165 -12.01 8.79 -10.27
C ASN A 165 -10.56 8.30 -10.09
N PHE A 166 -10.24 7.66 -8.96
CA PHE A 166 -8.89 7.25 -8.61
C PHE A 166 -8.88 5.87 -7.96
N GLY A 167 -7.77 5.15 -8.10
CA GLY A 167 -7.47 3.93 -7.37
C GLY A 167 -6.14 4.04 -6.64
N TYR A 168 -5.95 3.21 -5.62
CA TYR A 168 -4.67 3.02 -4.94
C TYR A 168 -4.65 1.64 -4.26
N ASP A 169 -5.01 1.58 -2.98
CA ASP A 169 -5.03 0.37 -2.17
C ASP A 169 -6.46 -0.12 -2.00
N PHE A 170 -6.61 -1.37 -1.55
CA PHE A 170 -7.91 -1.91 -1.19
C PHE A 170 -7.78 -3.05 -0.20
N TRP A 171 -8.85 -3.25 0.56
CA TRP A 171 -9.00 -4.44 1.40
C TRP A 171 -10.45 -4.88 1.41
N TYR A 172 -10.69 -6.17 1.61
CA TYR A 172 -12.02 -6.75 1.57
C TYR A 172 -12.34 -7.55 2.84
N GLN A 173 -13.62 -7.58 3.21
CA GLN A 173 -14.14 -8.39 4.30
C GLN A 173 -15.44 -9.10 3.87
N PRO A 174 -15.35 -10.36 3.38
CA PRO A 174 -16.48 -11.03 2.74
C PRO A 174 -17.64 -11.32 3.71
N GLN A 175 -17.36 -11.52 5.01
CA GLN A 175 -18.38 -11.69 6.05
C GLN A 175 -19.30 -10.47 6.18
N HIS A 176 -18.82 -9.29 5.80
CA HIS A 176 -19.58 -8.05 5.79
C HIS A 176 -20.04 -7.61 4.38
N ASN A 177 -19.83 -8.47 3.37
CA ASN A 177 -20.13 -8.21 1.97
C ASN A 177 -19.48 -6.90 1.44
N VAL A 178 -18.24 -6.62 1.81
CA VAL A 178 -17.59 -5.35 1.48
C VAL A 178 -16.20 -5.54 0.89
N LEU A 179 -15.87 -4.68 -0.06
CA LEU A 179 -14.51 -4.23 -0.36
C LEU A 179 -14.47 -2.72 -0.17
N ILE A 180 -13.39 -2.21 0.41
CA ILE A 180 -13.15 -0.77 0.50
C ILE A 180 -11.83 -0.46 -0.20
N SER A 181 -11.84 0.50 -1.12
CA SER A 181 -10.64 0.96 -1.82
C SER A 181 -10.39 2.44 -1.60
N THR A 182 -9.15 2.83 -1.82
CA THR A 182 -8.66 4.19 -1.55
C THR A 182 -8.22 4.89 -2.83
N GLU A 183 -7.73 6.11 -2.71
CA GLU A 183 -7.52 7.01 -3.84
C GLU A 183 -6.20 7.77 -3.70
N TRP A 184 -5.30 7.61 -4.67
CA TRP A 184 -4.06 8.40 -4.72
C TRP A 184 -4.17 9.61 -5.64
N GLY A 185 -4.13 9.41 -6.95
CA GLY A 185 -4.19 10.53 -7.90
C GLY A 185 -4.02 10.11 -9.35
N THR A 186 -3.99 11.11 -10.24
CA THR A 186 -3.94 10.90 -11.70
C THR A 186 -2.52 10.48 -12.13
N PRO A 187 -2.29 9.29 -12.72
CA PRO A 187 -0.94 8.80 -13.03
C PRO A 187 -0.08 9.76 -13.85
N LYS A 188 -0.62 10.38 -14.91
CA LYS A 188 0.15 11.32 -15.75
C LYS A 188 0.56 12.61 -15.01
N ILE A 189 -0.19 12.98 -13.97
CA ILE A 189 0.15 14.13 -13.11
C ILE A 189 1.21 13.70 -12.09
N LEU A 190 1.01 12.55 -11.43
CA LEU A 190 1.96 11.97 -10.47
C LEU A 190 3.35 11.74 -11.08
N ALA A 191 3.42 11.38 -12.37
CA ALA A 191 4.66 11.21 -13.10
C ALA A 191 5.54 12.48 -13.14
N GLY A 192 4.95 13.67 -12.96
CA GLY A 192 5.66 14.95 -12.85
C GLY A 192 6.18 15.28 -11.45
N GLY A 193 5.88 14.45 -10.45
CA GLY A 193 6.15 14.72 -9.04
C GLY A 193 5.00 15.44 -8.34
N PHE A 194 5.15 15.63 -7.02
CA PHE A 194 4.13 16.29 -6.21
C PHE A 194 4.12 17.81 -6.42
N ASP A 195 2.93 18.37 -6.66
CA ASP A 195 2.67 19.81 -6.72
C ASP A 195 1.43 20.15 -5.87
N PRO A 196 1.55 21.01 -4.84
CA PRO A 196 0.41 21.45 -4.02
C PRO A 196 -0.75 22.04 -4.84
N ARG A 197 -0.47 22.66 -5.99
CA ARG A 197 -1.49 23.24 -6.87
C ARG A 197 -2.38 22.17 -7.48
N ASP A 198 -1.85 20.98 -7.72
CA ASP A 198 -2.60 19.88 -8.34
C ASP A 198 -3.57 19.22 -7.34
N VAL A 199 -3.30 19.35 -6.03
CA VAL A 199 -4.28 18.99 -4.97
C VAL A 199 -5.53 19.87 -5.09
N GLN A 200 -5.35 21.18 -5.26
CA GLN A 200 -6.47 22.13 -5.39
C GLN A 200 -7.23 21.98 -6.70
N LYS A 201 -6.57 21.50 -7.77
CA LYS A 201 -7.21 21.16 -9.04
C LYS A 201 -7.98 19.83 -9.01
N GLY A 202 -7.93 19.10 -7.90
CA GLY A 202 -8.62 17.81 -7.75
C GLY A 202 -7.92 16.64 -8.46
N HIS A 203 -6.61 16.71 -8.67
CA HIS A 203 -5.84 15.60 -9.27
C HIS A 203 -5.43 14.52 -8.26
N TYR A 204 -5.75 14.72 -6.98
CA TYR A 204 -5.48 13.78 -5.88
C TYR A 204 -6.78 13.32 -5.22
N GLY A 205 -6.75 12.07 -4.77
CA GLY A 205 -7.83 11.37 -4.11
C GLY A 205 -8.20 11.94 -2.75
N ARG A 206 -9.46 11.73 -2.38
CA ARG A 206 -9.96 12.08 -1.04
C ARG A 206 -11.06 11.18 -0.50
N HIS A 207 -11.42 10.13 -1.23
CA HIS A 207 -12.51 9.25 -0.82
C HIS A 207 -12.04 7.85 -0.42
N LEU A 208 -12.81 7.25 0.48
CA LEU A 208 -12.93 5.79 0.54
C LEU A 208 -14.10 5.36 -0.33
N ASN A 209 -13.87 4.35 -1.17
CA ASN A 209 -14.84 3.81 -2.09
C ASN A 209 -15.33 2.47 -1.54
N VAL A 210 -16.61 2.40 -1.17
CA VAL A 210 -17.23 1.23 -0.56
C VAL A 210 -17.98 0.45 -1.63
N TRP A 211 -17.62 -0.82 -1.80
CA TRP A 211 -18.13 -1.70 -2.84
C TRP A 211 -18.94 -2.86 -2.23
N ASP A 212 -20.00 -3.25 -2.91
CA ASP A 212 -20.67 -4.53 -2.66
C ASP A 212 -19.75 -5.65 -3.14
N TRP A 213 -19.28 -6.49 -2.23
CA TRP A 213 -18.34 -7.56 -2.58
C TRP A 213 -18.93 -8.60 -3.54
N ARG A 214 -20.17 -9.03 -3.30
CA ARG A 214 -20.84 -10.07 -4.11
C ARG A 214 -21.31 -9.54 -5.45
N GLN A 215 -21.85 -8.32 -5.47
CA GLN A 215 -22.38 -7.70 -6.69
C GLN A 215 -21.31 -6.94 -7.47
N GLN A 216 -20.14 -6.72 -6.88
CA GLN A 216 -18.97 -6.08 -7.49
C GLN A 216 -19.31 -4.68 -8.04
N ARG A 217 -20.02 -3.88 -7.23
CA ARG A 217 -20.47 -2.53 -7.61
C ARG A 217 -20.22 -1.51 -6.52
N LEU A 218 -19.93 -0.28 -6.91
CA LEU A 218 -19.76 0.84 -5.99
C LEU A 218 -21.10 1.17 -5.30
N LEU A 219 -21.07 1.30 -3.98
CA LEU A 219 -22.25 1.61 -3.15
C LEU A 219 -22.19 3.02 -2.58
N GLN A 220 -21.02 3.44 -2.10
CA GLN A 220 -20.85 4.67 -1.34
C GLN A 220 -19.44 5.21 -1.54
N GLN A 221 -19.30 6.54 -1.47
CA GLN A 221 -18.00 7.22 -1.40
C GLN A 221 -17.99 8.08 -0.14
N LEU A 222 -16.98 7.90 0.70
CA LEU A 222 -16.78 8.66 1.95
C LEU A 222 -15.74 9.74 1.70
N ASP A 223 -16.14 11.02 1.70
CA ASP A 223 -15.18 12.13 1.55
C ASP A 223 -14.43 12.36 2.87
N LEU A 224 -13.11 12.20 2.86
CA LEU A 224 -12.22 12.44 3.99
C LEU A 224 -11.65 13.86 4.01
N GLY A 225 -11.99 14.69 3.03
CA GLY A 225 -11.55 16.07 2.89
C GLY A 225 -10.39 16.25 1.91
N VAL A 226 -10.31 17.45 1.33
CA VAL A 226 -9.24 17.84 0.41
C VAL A 226 -7.88 17.74 1.10
N GLY A 227 -6.91 17.13 0.40
CA GLY A 227 -5.57 16.91 0.93
C GLY A 227 -5.43 15.71 1.86
N SER A 228 -6.46 14.86 1.99
CA SER A 228 -6.35 13.59 2.72
C SER A 228 -5.41 12.61 2.01
N ILE A 229 -5.63 12.34 0.71
CA ILE A 229 -4.89 11.34 -0.07
C ILE A 229 -4.85 10.01 0.71
N PRO A 230 -6.01 9.34 0.87
CA PRO A 230 -6.07 8.06 1.57
C PRO A 230 -5.26 7.03 0.79
N LEU A 231 -4.18 6.54 1.40
CA LEU A 231 -3.29 5.55 0.83
C LEU A 231 -3.65 4.17 1.39
N GLU A 232 -2.83 3.64 2.29
CA GLU A 232 -2.93 2.27 2.79
C GLU A 232 -4.16 2.09 3.69
N ILE A 233 -4.93 1.03 3.41
CA ILE A 233 -6.12 0.65 4.16
C ILE A 233 -5.94 -0.73 4.80
N ARG A 234 -6.35 -0.86 6.06
CA ARG A 234 -6.24 -2.12 6.81
C ARG A 234 -7.54 -2.37 7.56
N PHE A 235 -8.22 -3.47 7.25
CA PHE A 235 -9.23 -4.01 8.16
C PHE A 235 -8.56 -4.60 9.40
N LEU A 236 -9.28 -4.65 10.51
CA LEU A 236 -8.90 -5.56 11.59
C LEU A 236 -8.86 -7.00 11.07
N HIS A 237 -7.89 -7.78 11.54
CA HIS A 237 -7.65 -9.16 11.13
C HIS A 237 -8.82 -10.07 11.51
N ARG A 238 -9.51 -9.77 12.62
CA ARG A 238 -10.72 -10.50 13.03
C ARG A 238 -11.79 -10.43 11.93
N PRO A 239 -12.19 -11.56 11.31
CA PRO A 239 -13.12 -11.56 10.18
C PRO A 239 -14.51 -10.98 10.46
N SER A 240 -14.93 -11.04 11.72
CA SER A 240 -16.24 -10.53 12.18
C SER A 240 -16.23 -9.04 12.54
N ALA A 241 -15.07 -8.38 12.48
CA ALA A 241 -14.96 -6.96 12.77
C ALA A 241 -15.31 -6.13 11.54
N ALA A 242 -16.32 -5.28 11.67
CA ALA A 242 -16.78 -4.39 10.60
C ALA A 242 -16.09 -3.02 10.69
N GLN A 243 -14.76 -3.00 10.87
CA GLN A 243 -13.98 -1.78 11.02
C GLN A 243 -12.51 -1.97 10.63
N GLY A 244 -11.82 -0.86 10.45
CA GLY A 244 -10.39 -0.79 10.17
C GLY A 244 -9.89 0.64 10.15
N PHE A 245 -8.69 0.84 9.62
CA PHE A 245 -8.02 2.13 9.55
C PHE A 245 -7.49 2.44 8.15
N VAL A 246 -7.39 3.71 7.83
CA VAL A 246 -6.73 4.21 6.62
C VAL A 246 -5.77 5.34 6.97
N GLY A 247 -4.58 5.30 6.36
CA GLY A 247 -3.60 6.39 6.44
C GLY A 247 -3.85 7.44 5.37
N CYS A 248 -3.99 8.70 5.76
CA CYS A 248 -4.11 9.85 4.87
C CYS A 248 -2.76 10.56 4.78
N ALA A 249 -2.12 10.49 3.60
CA ALA A 249 -0.74 10.90 3.45
C ALA A 249 -0.53 12.39 3.72
N LEU A 250 -1.11 13.26 2.89
CA LEU A 250 -0.78 14.68 2.95
C LEU A 250 -1.33 15.35 4.23
N SER A 251 -2.52 14.97 4.68
CA SER A 251 -3.08 15.50 5.94
C SER A 251 -2.44 14.88 7.19
N SER A 252 -1.64 13.81 7.04
CA SER A 252 -0.99 13.11 8.15
C SER A 252 -1.97 12.68 9.25
N CYS A 253 -3.12 12.16 8.82
CA CYS A 253 -4.19 11.71 9.69
C CYS A 253 -4.44 10.21 9.52
N ILE A 254 -4.90 9.55 10.59
CA ILE A 254 -5.51 8.22 10.49
C ILE A 254 -7.01 8.36 10.69
N TYR A 255 -7.78 7.75 9.79
CA TYR A 255 -9.22 7.58 9.96
C TYR A 255 -9.53 6.14 10.35
N SER A 256 -10.45 5.98 11.31
CA SER A 256 -11.11 4.70 11.58
C SER A 256 -12.38 4.63 10.76
N PHE A 257 -12.49 3.64 9.89
CA PHE A 257 -13.72 3.38 9.15
C PHE A 257 -14.47 2.22 9.81
N HIS A 258 -15.79 2.32 9.91
CA HIS A 258 -16.60 1.31 10.57
C HIS A 258 -18.04 1.27 10.05
N LYS A 259 -18.71 0.14 10.28
CA LYS A 259 -20.14 -0.02 9.98
C LYS A 259 -20.99 0.43 11.17
N ASN A 260 -21.87 1.41 10.95
CA ASN A 260 -22.76 1.94 11.98
C ASN A 260 -23.95 1.00 12.27
N GLN A 261 -24.82 1.37 13.22
CA GLN A 261 -25.98 0.57 13.62
C GLN A 261 -27.03 0.38 12.51
N GLU A 262 -27.10 1.31 11.55
CA GLU A 262 -27.96 1.22 10.36
C GLU A 262 -27.36 0.36 9.25
N GLY A 263 -26.11 -0.11 9.43
CA GLY A 263 -25.39 -0.90 8.44
C GLY A 263 -24.70 -0.08 7.34
N LYS A 264 -24.57 1.24 7.49
CA LYS A 264 -23.80 2.10 6.58
C LYS A 264 -22.35 2.21 7.04
N TRP A 265 -21.43 2.43 6.11
CA TRP A 265 -20.04 2.69 6.43
C TRP A 265 -19.82 4.18 6.68
N GLU A 266 -19.01 4.50 7.69
CA GLU A 266 -18.63 5.84 8.09
C GLU A 266 -17.12 5.86 8.40
N ALA A 267 -16.52 7.05 8.41
CA ALA A 267 -15.11 7.24 8.72
C ALA A 267 -14.93 8.44 9.64
N GLU A 268 -14.14 8.26 10.70
CA GLU A 268 -13.86 9.29 11.70
C GLU A 268 -12.35 9.45 11.86
N LYS A 269 -11.86 10.68 11.93
CA LYS A 269 -10.45 10.95 12.22
C LYS A 269 -10.16 10.59 13.68
N VAL A 270 -9.18 9.71 13.90
CA VAL A 270 -8.82 9.19 15.24
C VAL A 270 -7.39 9.50 15.64
N ILE A 271 -6.49 9.79 14.69
CA ILE A 271 -5.12 10.23 14.94
C ILE A 271 -4.81 11.38 13.97
N GLU A 272 -4.10 12.39 14.47
CA GLU A 272 -3.59 13.52 13.68
C GLU A 272 -2.15 13.78 14.10
N VAL A 273 -1.24 13.80 13.12
CA VAL A 273 0.15 14.19 13.31
C VAL A 273 0.29 15.64 12.84
N PRO A 274 0.61 16.58 13.74
CA PRO A 274 0.67 17.99 13.40
C PRO A 274 1.84 18.28 12.44
N SER A 275 1.59 19.20 11.50
CA SER A 275 2.67 19.78 10.69
C SER A 275 3.61 20.60 11.56
N LYS A 276 4.88 20.66 11.16
CA LYS A 276 5.93 21.40 11.86
C LYS A 276 6.32 22.63 11.06
N LYS A 277 6.56 23.76 11.72
CA LYS A 277 7.12 24.93 11.03
C LYS A 277 8.59 24.73 10.81
N VAL A 278 9.04 24.90 9.58
CA VAL A 278 10.40 24.58 9.16
C VAL A 278 11.00 25.65 8.26
N GLN A 279 12.33 25.70 8.24
CA GLN A 279 13.12 26.44 7.26
C GLN A 279 14.02 25.46 6.51
N GLY A 280 14.33 25.76 5.24
CA GLY A 280 15.16 24.89 4.39
C GLY A 280 14.37 23.78 3.68
N TRP A 281 13.04 23.89 3.66
CA TRP A 281 12.11 22.98 2.97
C TRP A 281 11.28 23.72 1.92
N LEU A 282 10.65 22.97 1.01
CA LEU A 282 9.80 23.49 -0.08
C LEU A 282 8.66 24.40 0.39
N LEU A 283 8.11 24.11 1.58
CA LEU A 283 6.98 24.82 2.18
C LEU A 283 7.34 25.28 3.61
N PRO A 284 6.65 26.30 4.15
CA PRO A 284 6.89 26.77 5.52
C PRO A 284 6.47 25.75 6.59
N GLU A 285 5.59 24.81 6.23
CA GLU A 285 5.12 23.73 7.10
C GLU A 285 5.43 22.38 6.47
N MET A 286 5.88 21.44 7.30
CA MET A 286 6.19 20.07 6.91
C MET A 286 5.21 19.09 7.57
N PRO A 287 4.32 18.44 6.79
CA PRO A 287 3.45 17.39 7.31
C PRO A 287 4.26 16.12 7.62
N GLY A 288 3.68 15.20 8.38
CA GLY A 288 4.27 13.88 8.62
C GLY A 288 4.46 13.07 7.35
N LEU A 289 3.48 13.16 6.44
CA LEU A 289 3.32 12.36 5.24
C LEU A 289 3.21 10.86 5.58
N ILE A 290 2.03 10.44 6.04
CA ILE A 290 1.77 9.04 6.40
C ILE A 290 1.64 8.19 5.14
N THR A 291 2.68 7.44 4.79
CA THR A 291 2.70 6.67 3.54
C THR A 291 2.25 5.22 3.68
N ASP A 292 2.45 4.60 4.85
CA ASP A 292 2.06 3.21 5.09
C ASP A 292 1.56 3.01 6.52
N ILE A 293 0.64 2.04 6.66
CA ILE A 293 0.10 1.59 7.94
C ILE A 293 0.06 0.05 8.02
N LEU A 294 0.20 -0.49 9.24
CA LEU A 294 0.09 -1.92 9.50
C LEU A 294 -0.63 -2.17 10.83
N ILE A 295 -1.40 -3.25 10.92
CA ILE A 295 -2.04 -3.70 12.16
C ILE A 295 -1.40 -5.01 12.60
N SER A 296 -1.04 -5.14 13.88
CA SER A 296 -0.55 -6.40 14.45
C SER A 296 -1.60 -7.51 14.38
N LEU A 297 -1.19 -8.76 14.21
CA LEU A 297 -2.11 -9.90 13.99
C LEU A 297 -3.11 -10.14 15.12
N ASP A 298 -2.86 -9.59 16.32
CA ASP A 298 -3.76 -9.64 17.47
C ASP A 298 -4.76 -8.47 17.53
N ASP A 299 -4.79 -7.60 16.50
CA ASP A 299 -5.64 -6.40 16.40
C ASP A 299 -5.39 -5.37 17.53
N ARG A 300 -4.21 -5.40 18.16
CA ARG A 300 -3.91 -4.54 19.31
C ARG A 300 -3.10 -3.29 18.96
N PHE A 301 -2.22 -3.36 17.97
CA PHE A 301 -1.35 -2.26 17.62
C PHE A 301 -1.51 -1.83 16.17
N LEU A 302 -1.62 -0.52 15.97
CA LEU A 302 -1.48 0.14 14.68
C LEU A 302 -0.08 0.77 14.60
N TYR A 303 0.61 0.48 13.50
CA TYR A 303 1.89 1.08 13.15
C TYR A 303 1.71 1.96 11.93
N PHE A 304 2.44 3.07 11.85
CA PHE A 304 2.53 3.87 10.64
C PHE A 304 3.85 4.61 10.53
N SER A 305 4.24 4.96 9.31
CA SER A 305 5.46 5.71 9.01
C SER A 305 5.14 7.13 8.56
N ASN A 306 5.71 8.14 9.23
CA ASN A 306 5.75 9.51 8.75
C ASN A 306 6.99 9.71 7.88
N TRP A 307 6.84 9.66 6.56
CA TRP A 307 7.97 9.63 5.65
C TRP A 307 8.81 10.91 5.67
N LEU A 308 8.18 12.08 5.80
CA LEU A 308 8.90 13.36 5.86
C LEU A 308 9.48 13.62 7.25
N HIS A 309 8.73 13.30 8.31
CA HIS A 309 9.24 13.48 9.68
C HIS A 309 10.35 12.50 10.01
N GLY A 310 10.34 11.31 9.41
CA GLY A 310 11.33 10.26 9.63
C GLY A 310 11.08 9.48 10.91
N ASP A 311 9.84 9.23 11.28
CA ASP A 311 9.51 8.39 12.43
C ASP A 311 8.48 7.32 12.13
N VAL A 312 8.59 6.21 12.86
CA VAL A 312 7.58 5.14 12.92
C VAL A 312 6.91 5.22 14.27
N ARG A 313 5.57 5.27 14.27
CA ARG A 313 4.76 5.30 15.49
C ARG A 313 4.03 3.99 15.68
N GLN A 314 3.84 3.63 16.94
CA GLN A 314 3.02 2.51 17.39
C GLN A 314 1.91 3.05 18.30
N TYR A 315 0.66 2.75 17.95
CA TYR A 315 -0.52 3.10 18.72
C TYR A 315 -1.21 1.83 19.23
N ASP A 316 -1.58 1.81 20.50
CA ASP A 316 -2.52 0.83 21.05
C ASP A 316 -3.93 1.18 20.57
N ILE A 317 -4.56 0.24 19.87
CA ILE A 317 -5.89 0.32 19.28
C ILE A 317 -6.88 -0.65 19.94
N SER A 318 -6.62 -1.08 21.18
CA SER A 318 -7.59 -1.87 21.98
C SER A 318 -8.94 -1.15 22.12
N ASP A 319 -8.94 0.19 22.07
CA ASP A 319 -10.10 1.02 21.76
C ASP A 319 -9.88 1.73 20.42
N PRO A 320 -10.42 1.21 19.30
CA PRO A 320 -10.24 1.77 17.97
C PRO A 320 -10.74 3.21 17.78
N LYS A 321 -11.60 3.69 18.67
CA LYS A 321 -12.10 5.08 18.65
C LYS A 321 -11.15 6.05 19.33
N HIS A 322 -10.29 5.55 20.22
CA HIS A 322 -9.33 6.37 20.95
C HIS A 322 -7.94 5.72 20.96
N PRO A 323 -7.26 5.61 19.79
CA PRO A 323 -5.90 5.08 19.72
C PRO A 323 -4.94 5.85 20.62
N LYS A 324 -4.01 5.14 21.26
CA LYS A 324 -3.02 5.75 22.19
C LYS A 324 -1.61 5.51 21.71
N LEU A 325 -0.82 6.58 21.54
CA LEU A 325 0.60 6.45 21.21
C LEU A 325 1.33 5.72 22.34
N VAL A 326 2.02 4.62 22.02
CA VAL A 326 2.76 3.79 22.98
C VAL A 326 4.21 3.54 22.58
N GLY A 327 4.60 3.90 21.36
CA GLY A 327 5.97 3.79 20.89
C GLY A 327 6.24 4.71 19.71
N GLN A 328 7.46 5.22 19.62
CA GLN A 328 7.93 6.06 18.53
C GLN A 328 9.43 5.88 18.36
N VAL A 329 9.88 5.71 17.12
CA VAL A 329 11.31 5.64 16.79
C VAL A 329 11.60 6.53 15.59
N PHE A 330 12.66 7.32 15.67
CA PHE A 330 13.12 8.18 14.58
C PHE A 330 14.17 7.46 13.75
N LEU A 331 13.96 7.40 12.43
CA LEU A 331 14.76 6.72 11.43
C LEU A 331 14.77 7.56 10.14
N GLY A 332 15.82 8.36 9.94
CA GLY A 332 15.97 9.19 8.75
C GLY A 332 15.02 10.39 8.70
N GLY A 333 14.37 10.59 7.55
CA GLY A 333 13.51 11.74 7.26
C GLY A 333 14.26 13.08 7.18
N SER A 334 13.49 14.16 7.08
CA SER A 334 14.02 15.51 6.89
C SER A 334 14.29 16.24 8.20
N LEU A 335 13.75 15.75 9.34
CA LEU A 335 13.82 16.46 10.62
C LEU A 335 15.05 16.14 11.47
N SER A 336 15.96 15.28 11.02
CA SER A 336 17.17 14.97 11.79
C SER A 336 17.98 16.25 12.07
N GLN A 337 18.43 16.43 13.33
CA GLN A 337 19.33 17.52 13.70
C GLN A 337 20.60 17.53 12.81
N GLY A 338 21.06 18.72 12.46
CA GLY A 338 22.23 18.91 11.58
C GLY A 338 21.95 18.64 10.09
N GLY A 339 20.71 18.30 9.72
CA GLY A 339 20.26 18.17 8.34
C GLY A 339 20.02 19.53 7.64
N ALA A 340 19.47 19.46 6.43
CA ALA A 340 19.15 20.64 5.62
C ALA A 340 17.93 21.43 6.11
N VAL A 341 17.12 20.84 6.99
CA VAL A 341 15.88 21.43 7.49
C VAL A 341 16.03 21.78 8.97
N THR A 342 15.70 23.03 9.30
CA THR A 342 15.66 23.53 10.68
C THR A 342 14.21 23.58 11.14
N VAL A 343 13.92 22.98 12.29
CA VAL A 343 12.59 23.05 12.92
C VAL A 343 12.49 24.36 13.71
N LEU A 344 11.50 25.18 13.37
CA LEU A 344 11.20 26.45 14.04
C LEU A 344 10.16 26.27 15.15
N GLU A 345 9.17 25.40 14.92
CA GLU A 345 8.11 25.07 15.88
C GLU A 345 7.67 23.62 15.68
N ASP A 346 7.67 22.86 16.77
CA ASP A 346 7.16 21.48 16.84
C ASP A 346 6.30 21.36 18.12
N PRO A 347 4.99 21.10 17.98
CA PRO A 347 4.08 21.06 19.12
C PRO A 347 4.19 19.75 19.93
N GLU A 348 4.85 18.72 19.40
CA GLU A 348 4.97 17.42 20.07
C GLU A 348 6.30 17.26 20.79
N LEU A 349 7.43 17.51 20.09
CA LEU A 349 8.76 17.13 20.56
C LEU A 349 9.85 18.10 20.08
N PRO A 350 11.01 18.20 20.76
CA PRO A 350 12.19 18.85 20.19
C PRO A 350 12.71 18.07 18.96
N GLN A 351 13.45 18.75 18.08
CA GLN A 351 14.03 18.13 16.88
C GLN A 351 14.90 16.92 17.24
N PRO A 352 14.70 15.73 16.63
CA PRO A 352 15.35 14.48 17.04
C PRO A 352 16.83 14.42 16.64
N PRO A 353 17.70 13.80 17.47
CA PRO A 353 19.08 13.54 17.06
C PRO A 353 19.14 12.53 15.91
N PRO A 354 20.22 12.50 15.11
CA PRO A 354 20.40 11.50 14.06
C PRO A 354 20.38 10.08 14.64
N CYS A 355 19.62 9.19 14.03
CA CYS A 355 19.63 7.76 14.32
C CYS A 355 20.41 7.02 13.24
N THR A 356 21.29 6.10 13.65
CA THR A 356 21.94 5.14 12.74
C THR A 356 21.54 3.74 13.18
N VAL A 357 20.88 2.99 12.30
CA VAL A 357 20.66 1.56 12.48
C VAL A 357 21.94 0.86 12.04
N GLN A 358 22.62 0.20 12.98
CA GLN A 358 23.83 -0.57 12.72
C GLN A 358 23.51 -2.02 12.33
#